data_AF-A0A226ET11-F1
#
_entry.id   AF-A0A226ET11-F1
#
_cell.length_a   1.000
_cell.length_b   1.000
_cell.length_c   1.000
_cell.angle_alpha   90.00
_cell.angle_beta   90.00
_cell.angle_gamma   90.00
#
_symmetry.space_group_name_H-M   'P 1'
#
loop_
_entity.id
_entity.type
_entity.pdbx_description
1 polymer ?
#
loop_
_entity_poly.entity_id
_entity_poly.type
_entity_poly.pdbx_seq_one_letter_code
_entity_poly.pdbx_strand_id
1 'polypeptide(L)'
;MQSQALCVVLLAFTVVFAGNVDYDRCGGVGTFRGLRISDCSGAVCEMIPGRPYNCEGDLLPSSPAASLSLKVTTVYLTTVITIIDTVLENSSVQPGYLYTVKFTIVPNDVLVGNHLLTQASLYHTTVNPNPLIEFCAAFHVRIIEG
;
A
#
# COMPACT_ATOMS: atom_id res chain seq x y z
N MET A 1 -11.64 -56.11 -17.26
CA MET A 1 -11.37 -55.31 -16.05
C MET A 1 -10.37 -54.24 -16.43
N GLN A 2 -10.84 -53.04 -16.78
CA GLN A 2 -9.98 -51.89 -17.13
C GLN A 2 -10.03 -50.91 -15.96
N SER A 3 -8.87 -50.73 -15.33
CA SER A 3 -8.65 -49.87 -14.16
C SER A 3 -8.70 -48.41 -14.57
N GLN A 4 -9.60 -47.62 -13.98
CA GLN A 4 -9.63 -46.16 -14.17
C GLN A 4 -8.64 -45.52 -13.19
N ALA A 5 -7.56 -44.95 -13.72
CA ALA A 5 -6.65 -44.10 -12.96
C ALA A 5 -7.28 -42.72 -12.82
N LEU A 6 -7.67 -42.37 -11.59
CA LEU A 6 -8.21 -41.06 -11.23
C LEU A 6 -7.03 -40.07 -11.05
N CYS A 7 -6.73 -39.27 -12.07
CA CYS A 7 -5.78 -38.16 -11.96
C CYS A 7 -6.42 -37.00 -11.19
N VAL A 8 -6.05 -36.80 -9.93
CA VAL A 8 -6.40 -35.61 -9.15
C VAL A 8 -5.41 -34.50 -9.50
N VAL A 9 -5.84 -33.56 -10.33
CA VAL A 9 -5.10 -32.33 -10.62
C VAL A 9 -5.32 -31.37 -9.43
N LEU A 10 -4.36 -31.30 -8.52
CA LEU A 10 -4.29 -30.28 -7.47
C LEU A 10 -3.92 -28.94 -8.10
N LEU A 11 -4.93 -28.14 -8.45
CA LEU A 11 -4.76 -26.72 -8.78
C LEU A 11 -4.45 -25.97 -7.48
N ALA A 12 -3.17 -25.61 -7.27
CA ALA A 12 -2.76 -24.74 -6.18
C ALA A 12 -3.25 -23.31 -6.47
N PHE A 13 -4.47 -22.99 -6.04
CA PHE A 13 -4.95 -21.61 -5.98
C PHE A 13 -4.30 -20.94 -4.77
N THR A 14 -3.29 -20.09 -4.99
CA THR A 14 -2.81 -19.18 -3.95
C THR A 14 -3.88 -18.11 -3.74
N VAL A 15 -4.69 -18.28 -2.70
CA VAL A 15 -5.68 -17.28 -2.30
C VAL A 15 -4.92 -16.15 -1.61
N VAL A 16 -4.69 -15.05 -2.31
CA VAL A 16 -4.12 -13.83 -1.71
C VAL A 16 -5.25 -13.13 -0.96
N PHE A 17 -5.24 -13.20 0.37
CA PHE A 17 -6.20 -12.46 1.18
C PHE A 17 -5.71 -11.02 1.32
N ALA A 18 -6.17 -10.10 0.46
CA ALA A 18 -6.02 -8.68 0.73
C ALA A 18 -6.98 -8.29 1.86
N GLY A 19 -6.45 -8.09 3.08
CA GLY A 19 -7.25 -7.72 4.24
C GLY A 19 -7.32 -6.22 4.41
N ASN A 20 -8.41 -5.74 5.02
CA ASN A 20 -8.57 -4.33 5.36
C ASN A 20 -7.64 -4.00 6.54
N VAL A 21 -6.83 -2.97 6.37
CA VAL A 21 -5.87 -2.49 7.37
C VAL A 21 -6.38 -1.19 7.95
N ASP A 22 -6.33 -1.07 9.27
CA ASP A 22 -6.69 0.17 9.94
C ASP A 22 -5.62 1.23 9.65
N TYR A 23 -6.08 2.46 9.44
CA TYR A 23 -5.20 3.57 9.15
C TYR A 23 -5.71 4.84 9.82
N ASP A 24 -4.77 5.72 10.14
CA ASP A 24 -5.04 7.06 10.60
C ASP A 24 -4.87 8.05 9.45
N ARG A 25 -5.79 9.01 9.34
CA ARG A 25 -5.64 10.10 8.38
C ARG A 25 -4.57 11.07 8.89
N CYS A 26 -3.45 11.15 8.18
CA CYS A 26 -2.33 12.04 8.52
C CYS A 26 -2.33 13.35 7.73
N GLY A 27 -3.33 13.58 6.88
CA GLY A 27 -3.45 14.76 6.05
C GLY A 27 -4.18 14.50 4.73
N GLY A 28 -4.05 15.45 3.82
CA GLY A 28 -4.68 15.43 2.50
C GLY A 28 -6.09 16.03 2.48
N VAL A 29 -6.48 16.57 1.33
CA VAL A 29 -7.77 17.27 1.12
C VAL A 29 -8.84 16.38 0.47
N GLY A 30 -8.44 15.28 -0.17
CA GLY A 30 -9.33 14.27 -0.74
C GLY A 30 -9.94 13.34 0.30
N THR A 31 -10.79 12.43 -0.17
CA THR A 31 -11.44 11.40 0.67
C THR A 31 -10.79 10.05 0.41
N PHE A 32 -10.20 9.45 1.45
CA PHE A 32 -9.69 8.09 1.39
C PHE A 32 -10.72 7.11 1.97
N ARG A 33 -10.91 5.98 1.28
CA ARG A 33 -11.98 5.03 1.57
C ARG A 33 -11.49 3.78 2.26
N GLY A 34 -10.27 3.33 1.96
CA GLY A 34 -9.72 2.14 2.59
C GLY A 34 -8.32 1.80 2.11
N LEU A 35 -7.59 1.13 2.99
CA LEU A 35 -6.28 0.54 2.74
C LEU A 35 -6.41 -0.98 2.83
N ARG A 36 -5.94 -1.68 1.80
CA ARG A 36 -5.86 -3.14 1.78
C ARG A 36 -4.43 -3.56 1.57
N ILE A 37 -3.97 -4.54 2.34
CA ILE A 37 -2.64 -5.12 2.19
C ILE A 37 -2.79 -6.65 2.11
N SER A 38 -2.09 -7.27 1.16
CA SER A 38 -2.07 -8.73 1.03
C SER A 38 -1.56 -9.38 2.31
N ASP A 39 -2.21 -10.45 2.74
CA ASP A 39 -1.84 -11.29 3.87
C ASP A 39 -1.80 -10.54 5.21
N CYS A 40 -2.61 -9.49 5.33
CA CYS A 40 -2.59 -8.57 6.46
C CYS A 40 -3.95 -7.93 6.69
N SER A 41 -4.37 -7.80 7.96
CA SER A 41 -5.64 -7.16 8.34
C SER A 41 -5.61 -6.60 9.77
N GLY A 42 -6.39 -5.56 10.03
CA GLY A 42 -6.56 -4.96 11.35
C GLY A 42 -5.53 -3.86 11.65
N ALA A 43 -5.26 -3.65 12.95
CA ALA A 43 -4.52 -2.48 13.44
C ALA A 43 -3.02 -2.51 13.16
N VAL A 44 -2.41 -3.70 13.07
CA VAL A 44 -0.97 -3.86 12.88
C VAL A 44 -0.73 -4.92 11.81
N CYS A 45 0.07 -4.55 10.81
CA CYS A 45 0.42 -5.42 9.71
C CYS A 45 1.72 -6.18 10.00
N GLU A 46 1.63 -7.49 10.24
CA GLU A 46 2.81 -8.33 10.42
C GLU A 46 3.42 -8.71 9.06
N MET A 47 4.67 -8.32 8.86
CA MET A 47 5.38 -8.51 7.60
C MET A 47 6.67 -9.29 7.78
N ILE A 48 6.95 -10.20 6.85
CA ILE A 48 8.17 -11.00 6.82
C ILE A 48 9.18 -10.36 5.85
N PRO A 49 10.45 -10.19 6.22
CA PRO A 49 11.50 -9.70 5.33
C PRO A 49 11.60 -10.45 4.01
N GLY A 50 11.85 -9.72 2.93
CA GLY A 50 12.00 -10.29 1.58
C GLY A 50 10.69 -10.77 0.92
N ARG A 51 9.58 -10.82 1.67
CA ARG A 51 8.26 -11.15 1.11
C ARG A 51 7.59 -9.89 0.54
N PRO A 52 7.06 -9.93 -0.70
CA PRO A 52 6.31 -8.81 -1.24
C PRO A 52 4.90 -8.73 -0.66
N TYR A 53 4.50 -7.52 -0.27
CA TYR A 53 3.16 -7.17 0.20
C TYR A 53 2.50 -6.19 -0.76
N ASN A 54 1.44 -6.62 -1.43
CA ASN A 54 0.66 -5.78 -2.34
C ASN A 54 -0.28 -4.89 -1.54
N CYS A 55 -0.14 -3.59 -1.73
CA CYS A 55 -0.92 -2.55 -1.07
C CYS A 55 -1.86 -1.91 -2.09
N GLU A 56 -3.11 -1.73 -1.71
CA GLU A 56 -4.12 -1.01 -2.49
C GLU A 56 -4.77 0.07 -1.63
N GLY A 57 -4.92 1.27 -2.17
CA GLY A 57 -5.59 2.37 -1.51
C GLY A 57 -6.68 2.95 -2.39
N ASP A 58 -7.90 3.05 -1.87
CA ASP A 58 -9.03 3.65 -2.59
C ASP A 58 -9.22 5.11 -2.21
N LEU A 59 -9.28 6.00 -3.20
CA LEU A 59 -9.40 7.43 -3.01
C LEU A 59 -10.38 8.11 -3.97
N LEU A 60 -10.99 9.17 -3.47
CA LEU A 60 -11.73 10.17 -4.23
C LEU A 60 -10.91 11.48 -4.18
N PRO A 61 -10.29 11.89 -5.29
CA PRO A 61 -9.58 13.15 -5.39
C PRO A 61 -10.51 14.33 -5.12
N SER A 62 -9.99 15.37 -4.47
CA SER A 62 -10.68 16.63 -4.21
C SER A 62 -10.70 17.55 -5.43
N SER A 63 -9.71 17.41 -6.32
CA SER A 63 -9.52 18.30 -7.47
C SER A 63 -8.92 17.54 -8.66
N PRO A 64 -9.10 18.06 -9.89
CA PRO A 64 -8.51 17.42 -11.06
C PRO A 64 -6.98 17.55 -11.03
N ALA A 65 -6.30 16.48 -11.43
CA ALA A 65 -4.85 16.47 -11.62
C ALA A 65 -4.48 15.82 -12.95
N ALA A 66 -3.48 16.37 -13.63
CA ALA A 66 -2.95 15.76 -14.85
C ALA A 66 -2.10 14.51 -14.54
N SER A 67 -1.47 14.49 -13.36
CA SER A 67 -0.67 13.38 -12.85
C SER A 67 -0.60 13.49 -11.32
N LEU A 68 -0.42 12.34 -10.69
CA LEU A 68 -0.21 12.16 -9.27
C LEU A 68 1.15 11.51 -9.02
N SER A 69 1.71 11.78 -7.84
CA SER A 69 2.88 11.10 -7.31
C SER A 69 2.51 10.34 -6.05
N LEU A 70 3.16 9.20 -5.86
CA LEU A 70 3.08 8.38 -4.67
C LEU A 70 4.36 8.53 -3.86
N LYS A 71 4.21 8.84 -2.58
CA LYS A 71 5.29 8.79 -1.60
C LYS A 71 4.92 7.88 -0.44
N VAL A 72 5.77 6.90 -0.17
CA VAL A 72 5.65 6.01 0.98
C VAL A 72 6.89 6.19 1.84
N THR A 73 6.69 6.51 3.11
CA THR A 73 7.76 6.71 4.08
C THR A 73 7.51 5.89 5.33
N THR A 74 8.55 5.65 6.10
CA THR A 74 8.44 5.01 7.41
C THR A 74 9.38 5.68 8.40
N VAL A 75 9.02 5.68 9.68
CA VAL A 75 9.86 6.23 10.75
C VAL A 75 10.63 5.09 11.42
N TYR A 76 11.96 5.15 11.32
CA TYR A 76 12.86 4.20 11.96
C TYR A 76 13.92 4.95 12.78
N LEU A 77 14.04 4.64 14.07
CA LEU A 77 14.98 5.29 15.00
C LEU A 77 14.97 6.83 14.87
N THR A 78 13.78 7.43 14.88
CA THR A 78 13.55 8.89 14.71
C THR A 78 13.88 9.47 13.33
N THR A 79 14.40 8.66 12.40
CA THR A 79 14.70 9.05 11.03
C THR A 79 13.55 8.68 10.10
N VAL A 80 13.16 9.60 9.22
CA VAL A 80 12.19 9.33 8.16
C VAL A 80 12.92 8.69 6.98
N ILE A 81 12.56 7.45 6.68
CA ILE A 81 13.07 6.69 5.53
C ILE A 81 12.05 6.75 4.42
N THR A 82 12.49 7.06 3.21
CA THR A 82 11.65 7.01 2.01
C THR A 82 11.73 5.62 1.38
N ILE A 83 10.59 4.96 1.26
CA ILE A 83 10.45 3.62 0.66
C ILE A 83 10.13 3.76 -0.83
N ILE A 84 9.18 4.64 -1.15
CA ILE A 84 8.76 4.95 -2.52
C ILE A 84 8.66 6.47 -2.62
N ASP A 85 9.18 7.04 -3.71
CA ASP A 85 8.89 8.42 -4.13
C ASP A 85 8.94 8.44 -5.66
N THR A 86 7.76 8.41 -6.28
CA THR A 86 7.66 8.28 -7.74
C THR A 86 6.44 9.00 -8.27
N VAL A 87 6.58 9.50 -9.51
CA VAL A 87 5.44 9.88 -10.33
C VAL A 87 4.69 8.62 -10.75
N LEU A 88 3.37 8.66 -10.65
CA LEU A 88 2.50 7.64 -11.24
C LEU A 88 2.19 8.10 -12.67
N GLU A 89 2.84 7.51 -13.66
CA GLU A 89 2.58 7.85 -15.05
C GLU A 89 1.13 7.52 -15.44
N ASN A 90 0.54 8.34 -16.31
CA ASN A 90 -0.86 8.20 -16.77
C ASN A 90 -1.91 8.23 -15.65
N SER A 91 -1.64 8.90 -14.54
CA SER A 91 -2.54 9.02 -13.38
C SER A 91 -3.37 10.31 -13.38
N SER A 92 -3.89 10.71 -14.55
CA SER A 92 -4.83 11.84 -14.58
C SER A 92 -6.11 11.45 -13.85
N VAL A 93 -6.57 12.33 -12.97
CA VAL A 93 -7.76 12.11 -12.14
C VAL A 93 -8.72 13.28 -12.19
N GLN A 94 -9.99 12.98 -11.94
CA GLN A 94 -11.09 13.94 -11.85
C GLN A 94 -11.84 13.74 -10.52
N PRO A 95 -12.32 14.82 -9.89
CA PRO A 95 -13.11 14.70 -8.67
C PRO A 95 -14.43 13.95 -8.95
N GLY A 96 -14.91 13.21 -7.95
CA GLY A 96 -16.15 12.43 -8.03
C GLY A 96 -16.00 11.00 -8.55
N TYR A 97 -14.82 10.61 -9.04
CA TYR A 97 -14.51 9.23 -9.43
C TYR A 97 -13.63 8.54 -8.39
N LEU A 98 -13.94 7.27 -8.11
CA LEU A 98 -13.12 6.42 -7.22
C LEU A 98 -11.94 5.86 -8.00
N TYR A 99 -10.74 6.07 -7.47
CA TYR A 99 -9.50 5.52 -8.00
C TYR A 99 -8.84 4.60 -6.98
N THR A 100 -8.13 3.59 -7.48
CA THR A 100 -7.32 2.69 -6.65
C THR A 100 -5.85 2.86 -7.01
N VAL A 101 -5.03 3.28 -6.05
CA VAL A 101 -3.57 3.20 -6.18
C VAL A 101 -3.11 1.81 -5.77
N LYS A 102 -2.13 1.26 -6.50
CA LYS A 102 -1.51 -0.03 -6.16
C LYS A 102 0.00 0.13 -6.09
N PHE A 103 0.61 -0.45 -5.07
CA PHE A 103 2.06 -0.48 -4.90
C PHE A 103 2.46 -1.71 -4.10
N THR A 104 3.74 -2.05 -4.12
CA THR A 104 4.27 -3.21 -3.40
C THR A 104 5.33 -2.75 -2.41
N ILE A 105 5.25 -3.23 -1.17
CA ILE A 105 6.29 -3.07 -0.16
C ILE A 105 7.03 -4.40 -0.01
N VAL A 106 8.36 -4.35 0.03
CA VAL A 106 9.21 -5.49 0.40
C VAL A 106 10.01 -5.10 1.64
N PRO A 107 9.70 -5.64 2.81
CA PRO A 107 10.45 -5.31 4.03
C PRO A 107 11.87 -5.84 3.98
N ASN A 108 12.80 -5.08 4.58
CA ASN A 108 14.19 -5.46 4.72
C ASN A 108 14.44 -6.16 6.07
N ASP A 109 15.39 -7.09 6.12
CA ASP A 109 15.77 -7.88 7.29
C ASP A 109 16.40 -7.03 8.41
N VAL A 110 17.03 -5.91 8.09
CA VAL A 110 17.55 -4.94 9.07
C VAL A 110 16.43 -4.35 9.96
N LEU A 111 15.18 -4.41 9.51
CA LEU A 111 14.03 -3.87 10.24
C LEU A 111 13.33 -4.90 11.14
N VAL A 112 13.79 -6.17 11.17
CA VAL A 112 13.20 -7.23 12.01
C VAL A 112 13.10 -6.81 13.48
N GLY A 113 11.97 -7.16 14.10
CA GLY A 113 11.67 -6.84 15.50
C GLY A 113 11.12 -5.43 15.72
N ASN A 114 11.11 -4.58 14.70
CA ASN A 114 10.63 -3.20 14.83
C ASN A 114 9.14 -3.06 14.54
N HIS A 115 8.53 -2.09 15.24
CA HIS A 115 7.20 -1.58 14.97
C HIS A 115 7.32 -0.21 14.33
N LEU A 116 6.92 -0.12 13.06
CA LEU A 116 7.14 1.00 12.19
C LEU A 116 5.81 1.72 11.92
N LEU A 117 5.84 3.05 11.99
CA LEU A 117 4.75 3.89 11.49
C LEU A 117 5.05 4.21 10.02
N THR A 118 4.26 3.64 9.13
CA THR A 118 4.40 3.84 7.68
C THR A 118 3.34 4.80 7.19
N GLN A 119 3.72 5.74 6.33
CA GLN A 119 2.83 6.75 5.77
C GLN A 119 2.84 6.65 4.25
N ALA A 120 1.66 6.47 3.65
CA ALA A 120 1.45 6.55 2.20
C ALA A 120 0.72 7.86 1.87
N SER A 121 1.30 8.65 0.98
CA SER A 121 0.76 9.93 0.54
C SER A 121 0.62 9.96 -0.99
N LEU A 122 -0.52 10.47 -1.46
CA LEU A 122 -0.75 10.82 -2.85
C LEU A 122 -0.90 12.31 -2.98
N TYR A 123 -0.17 12.89 -3.93
CA TYR A 123 -0.15 14.32 -4.16
C TYR A 123 -0.10 14.64 -5.65
N HIS A 124 -0.51 15.85 -6.02
CA HIS A 124 -0.44 16.30 -7.41
C HIS A 124 1.01 16.42 -7.86
N THR A 125 1.33 15.82 -9.01
CA THR A 125 2.62 16.00 -9.65
C THR A 125 2.70 17.43 -10.16
N THR A 126 3.49 18.28 -9.49
CA THR A 126 3.66 19.68 -9.88
C THR A 126 5.12 20.11 -9.74
N VAL A 127 5.49 21.19 -10.43
CA VAL A 127 6.77 21.90 -10.22
C VAL A 127 6.75 22.80 -8.98
N ASN A 128 5.63 22.88 -8.25
CA ASN A 128 5.53 23.67 -7.03
C ASN A 128 6.21 22.93 -5.86
N PRO A 129 7.01 23.61 -5.02
CA PRO A 129 7.60 22.99 -3.83
C PRO A 129 6.58 22.44 -2.82
N ASN A 130 5.34 22.93 -2.83
CA ASN A 130 4.26 22.48 -1.95
C ASN A 130 3.11 21.89 -2.77
N PRO A 131 3.21 20.63 -3.22
CA PRO A 131 2.15 20.00 -3.97
C PRO A 131 0.90 19.79 -3.12
N LEU A 132 -0.26 19.85 -3.76
CA LEU A 132 -1.52 19.52 -3.10
C LEU A 132 -1.56 18.03 -2.76
N ILE A 133 -1.61 17.71 -1.48
CA ILE A 133 -1.77 16.34 -0.99
C ILE A 133 -3.25 15.97 -1.09
N GLU A 134 -3.57 15.00 -1.94
CA GLU A 134 -4.92 14.47 -1.99
C GLU A 134 -5.18 13.55 -0.80
N PHE A 135 -4.17 12.79 -0.38
CA PHE A 135 -4.33 11.78 0.66
C PHE A 135 -3.05 11.54 1.44
N CYS A 136 -3.21 11.25 2.74
CA CYS A 136 -2.19 10.66 3.60
C CYS A 136 -2.86 9.62 4.54
N ALA A 137 -2.42 8.37 4.49
CA ALA A 137 -2.71 7.36 5.52
C ALA A 137 -1.44 6.97 6.25
N ALA A 138 -1.52 6.95 7.56
CA ALA A 138 -0.55 6.34 8.44
C ALA A 138 -1.08 4.97 8.89
N PHE A 139 -0.25 3.93 8.84
CA PHE A 139 -0.61 2.59 9.26
C PHE A 139 0.59 1.91 9.92
N HIS A 140 0.31 0.96 10.80
CA HIS A 140 1.34 0.29 11.59
C HIS A 140 1.79 -1.00 10.95
N VAL A 141 3.10 -1.18 10.89
CA VAL A 141 3.75 -2.38 10.35
C VAL A 141 4.67 -2.95 11.42
N ARG A 142 4.62 -4.25 11.66
CA ARG A 142 5.59 -4.97 12.49
C ARG A 142 6.38 -5.92 11.61
N ILE A 143 7.70 -5.85 11.64
CA ILE A 143 8.55 -6.80 10.91
C ILE A 143 8.88 -7.97 11.83
N ILE A 144 8.50 -9.18 11.44
CA ILE A 144 8.69 -10.41 12.21
C ILE A 144 9.70 -11.34 11.52
N GLU A 145 10.30 -12.25 12.29
CA GLU A 145 11.12 -13.32 11.73
C GLU A 145 10.26 -14.26 10.86
N GLY A 146 10.81 -14.70 9.73
CA GLY A 146 10.15 -15.55 8.74
C GLY A 146 10.54 -17.02 8.82
#